data_AF-A0A3D4Q9H6-F1
#
_entry.id   AF-A0A3D4Q9H6-F1
#
_cell.length_a   1.000
_cell.length_b   1.000
_cell.length_c   1.000
_cell.angle_alpha   90.00
_cell.angle_beta   90.00
_cell.angle_gamma   90.00
#
_symmetry.space_group_name_H-M   'P 1'
#
loop_
_entity.id
_entity.type
_entity.pdbx_description
1 polymer ?
#
loop_
_entity_poly.entity_id
_entity_poly.type
_entity_poly.pdbx_seq_one_letter_code
_entity_poly.pdbx_strand_id
1 'polypeptide(L)'
;GKTVVTPVVKEATALGAAILAGYGVGIYPSIAEGAAICAKMDKTFTPNLENKKVYDEMYPVWREVYKANLALCDQKLTKNMWIAPGL
;
A
#
# COMPACT_ATOMS: atom_id res chain seq x y z
N GLY A 1 -14.16 6.17 -4.36
CA GLY A 1 -13.54 5.22 -3.42
C GLY A 1 -13.40 3.88 -4.10
N LYS A 2 -12.47 3.04 -3.66
CA LYS A 2 -12.34 1.64 -4.08
C LYS A 2 -12.49 0.75 -2.85
N THR A 3 -13.00 -0.47 -3.04
CA THR A 3 -13.00 -1.48 -1.98
C THR A 3 -11.56 -1.82 -1.57
N VAL A 4 -11.31 -1.89 -0.27
CA VAL A 4 -10.01 -2.24 0.30
C VAL A 4 -10.12 -3.59 0.97
N VAL A 5 -9.18 -4.49 0.69
CA VAL A 5 -9.08 -5.80 1.33
C VAL A 5 -7.79 -5.88 2.14
N THR A 6 -7.83 -6.47 3.33
CA THR A 6 -6.64 -6.73 4.14
C THR A 6 -6.31 -8.22 4.10
N PRO A 7 -5.03 -8.61 4.03
CA PRO A 7 -4.65 -10.02 4.05
C PRO A 7 -4.73 -10.60 5.47
N VAL A 8 -4.92 -11.92 5.58
CA VAL A 8 -4.82 -12.67 6.84
C VAL A 8 -3.39 -12.61 7.37
N VAL A 9 -2.41 -12.89 6.50
CA VAL A 9 -0.98 -12.78 6.83
C VAL A 9 -0.54 -11.34 6.67
N LYS A 10 -0.05 -10.71 7.75
CA LYS A 10 0.41 -9.31 7.73
C LYS A 10 1.82 -9.16 7.16
N GLU A 11 2.66 -10.19 7.32
CA GLU A 11 4.01 -10.25 6.76
C GLU A 11 4.01 -10.67 5.28
N ALA A 12 3.44 -9.83 4.43
CA ALA A 12 3.26 -10.11 3.00
C ALA A 12 4.59 -10.36 2.26
N THR A 13 5.65 -9.63 2.63
CA THR A 13 6.99 -9.77 2.01
C THR A 13 7.58 -11.15 2.27
N ALA A 14 7.55 -11.62 3.52
CA ALA A 14 8.05 -12.94 3.89
C ALA A 14 7.22 -14.06 3.24
N LEU A 15 5.88 -13.90 3.20
CA LEU A 15 5.00 -14.83 2.52
C LEU A 15 5.34 -14.94 1.02
N GLY A 16 5.60 -13.81 0.36
CA GLY A 16 6.03 -13.76 -1.04
C GLY A 16 7.32 -14.55 -1.27
N ALA A 17 8.33 -14.36 -0.41
CA ALA A 17 9.58 -15.11 -0.48
C ALA A 17 9.34 -16.63 -0.32
N ALA A 18 8.47 -17.04 0.61
CA ALA A 18 8.12 -18.44 0.80
C ALA A 18 7.39 -19.05 -0.41
N ILE A 19 6.49 -18.31 -1.06
CA ILE A 19 5.81 -18.74 -2.29
C ILE A 19 6.83 -18.95 -3.42
N LEU A 20 7.76 -18.02 -3.59
CA LEU A 20 8.82 -18.14 -4.60
C LEU A 20 9.72 -19.34 -4.35
N ALA A 21 10.13 -19.57 -3.09
CA ALA A 21 10.90 -20.74 -2.71
C ALA A 21 10.11 -22.03 -2.99
N GLY A 22 8.83 -22.08 -2.63
CA GLY A 22 7.93 -23.21 -2.90
C GLY A 22 7.78 -23.52 -4.38
N TYR A 23 7.65 -22.51 -5.24
CA TYR A 23 7.69 -22.69 -6.69
C TYR A 23 9.05 -23.24 -7.15
N GLY A 24 10.16 -22.68 -6.64
CA GLY A 24 11.52 -23.10 -7.00
C GLY A 24 11.83 -24.57 -6.69
N VAL A 25 11.19 -25.15 -5.66
CA VAL A 25 11.33 -26.57 -5.31
C VAL A 25 10.19 -27.44 -5.85
N GLY A 26 9.31 -26.90 -6.69
CA GLY A 26 8.22 -27.64 -7.34
C GLY A 26 7.01 -27.94 -6.47
N ILE A 27 6.86 -27.30 -5.30
CA ILE A 27 5.66 -27.43 -4.46
C ILE A 27 4.45 -26.79 -5.13
N TYR A 28 4.65 -25.65 -5.80
CA TYR A 28 3.60 -24.96 -6.55
C TYR A 28 3.85 -25.08 -8.05
N PRO A 29 2.82 -25.40 -8.88
CA PRO A 29 2.97 -25.47 -10.33
C PRO A 29 3.28 -24.11 -10.97
N SER A 30 2.83 -23.03 -10.33
CA SER A 30 3.15 -21.66 -10.71
C SER A 30 3.17 -20.73 -9.50
N ILE A 31 3.84 -19.59 -9.61
CA ILE A 31 3.84 -18.54 -8.58
C ILE A 31 2.42 -18.02 -8.34
N ALA A 32 1.62 -17.89 -9.40
CA ALA A 32 0.23 -17.42 -9.32
C ALA A 32 -0.64 -18.39 -8.51
N GLU A 33 -0.49 -19.70 -8.71
CA GLU A 33 -1.18 -20.72 -7.93
C GLU A 33 -0.73 -20.70 -6.46
N GLY A 34 0.57 -20.61 -6.20
CA GLY A 34 1.09 -20.48 -4.84
C GLY A 34 0.52 -19.25 -4.13
N ALA A 35 0.44 -18.11 -4.82
CA ALA A 35 -0.21 -16.90 -4.31
C ALA A 35 -1.71 -17.09 -4.05
N ALA A 36 -2.46 -17.72 -4.95
CA ALA A 36 -3.89 -17.98 -4.76
C ALA A 36 -4.17 -18.87 -3.53
N ILE A 37 -3.28 -19.84 -3.26
CA ILE A 37 -3.39 -20.75 -2.11
C ILE A 37 -3.04 -20.02 -0.80
N CYS A 38 -1.97 -19.23 -0.81
CA CYS A 38 -1.36 -18.67 0.39
C CYS A 38 -1.89 -17.27 0.78
N ALA A 39 -2.16 -16.40 -0.20
CA ALA A 39 -2.54 -15.00 0.04
C ALA A 39 -4.04 -14.85 0.32
N LYS A 40 -4.46 -15.27 1.52
CA LYS A 40 -5.86 -15.24 1.95
C LYS A 40 -6.31 -13.84 2.36
N MET A 41 -7.52 -13.47 1.96
CA MET A 41 -8.19 -12.23 2.37
C MET A 41 -8.82 -12.39 3.77
N ASP A 42 -8.74 -11.35 4.60
CA ASP A 42 -9.26 -11.30 5.98
C ASP A 42 -10.53 -10.45 6.04
N LYS A 43 -10.39 -9.13 5.82
CA LYS A 43 -11.48 -8.17 5.92
C LYS A 43 -11.61 -7.38 4.63
N THR A 44 -12.85 -7.07 4.29
CA THR A 44 -13.22 -6.24 3.13
C THR A 44 -13.91 -4.98 3.63
N PHE A 45 -13.40 -3.83 3.24
CA PHE A 45 -13.93 -2.51 3.56
C PHE A 45 -14.48 -1.88 2.29
N THR A 46 -15.79 -1.63 2.27
CA THR A 46 -16.46 -0.93 1.16
C THR A 46 -16.47 0.58 1.42
N PRO A 47 -16.38 1.41 0.37
CA PRO A 47 -16.43 2.86 0.56
C PRO A 47 -17.76 3.32 1.17
N ASN A 48 -17.68 4.12 2.24
CA ASN A 48 -18.81 4.91 2.70
C ASN A 48 -18.91 6.18 1.83
N LEU A 49 -20.06 6.38 1.18
CA LEU A 49 -20.29 7.51 0.26
C LEU A 49 -20.34 8.87 0.96
N GLU A 50 -20.78 8.94 2.22
CA GLU A 50 -20.81 10.17 3.01
C GLU A 50 -19.37 10.62 3.32
N ASN A 51 -18.53 9.70 3.78
CA ASN A 51 -17.11 9.98 4.01
C ASN A 51 -16.38 10.31 2.70
N LYS A 52 -16.74 9.66 1.59
CA LYS A 52 -16.16 9.97 0.29
C LYS A 52 -16.33 11.44 -0.06
N LYS A 53 -17.51 12.03 0.17
CA LYS A 53 -17.77 13.44 -0.11
C LYS A 53 -16.79 14.35 0.66
N VAL A 54 -16.60 14.08 1.95
CA VAL A 54 -15.64 14.81 2.79
C VAL A 54 -14.21 14.70 2.24
N TYR A 55 -13.77 13.50 1.87
CA TYR A 55 -12.44 13.32 1.28
C TYR A 55 -12.29 14.00 -0.09
N ASP A 56 -13.33 13.99 -0.92
CA ASP A 56 -13.31 14.65 -2.23
C ASP A 56 -13.16 16.17 -2.09
N GLU A 57 -13.77 16.78 -1.07
CA GLU A 57 -13.63 18.21 -0.76
C GLU A 57 -12.26 18.54 -0.16
N MET A 58 -11.73 17.67 0.72
CA MET A 58 -10.44 17.90 1.40
C MET A 58 -9.22 17.63 0.52
N TYR A 59 -9.30 16.68 -0.42
CA TYR A 59 -8.13 16.23 -1.18
C TYR A 59 -7.48 17.34 -2.04
N PRO A 60 -8.22 18.19 -2.77
CA PRO A 60 -7.63 19.33 -3.48
C PRO A 60 -6.88 20.29 -2.56
N VAL A 61 -7.47 20.60 -1.39
CA VAL A 61 -6.82 21.47 -0.39
C VAL A 61 -5.52 20.85 0.11
N TRP A 62 -5.55 19.56 0.46
CA TRP A 62 -4.35 18.83 0.86
C TRP A 62 -3.27 18.85 -0.23
N ARG A 63 -3.66 18.74 -1.51
CA ARG A 63 -2.71 18.79 -2.65
C ARG A 63 -1.99 20.13 -2.75
N GLU A 64 -2.70 21.24 -2.56
CA GLU A 64 -2.08 22.58 -2.55
C GLU A 64 -1.13 22.75 -1.36
N VAL A 65 -1.57 22.33 -0.16
CA VAL A 65 -0.72 22.36 1.05
C VAL A 65 0.53 21.50 0.88
N TYR A 66 0.38 20.29 0.32
CA TYR A 66 1.51 19.38 0.08
C TYR A 66 2.53 19.99 -0.88
N LYS A 67 2.08 20.64 -1.96
CA LYS A 67 2.97 21.32 -2.91
C LYS A 67 3.76 22.45 -2.24
N ALA A 68 3.11 23.26 -1.41
CA ALA A 68 3.79 24.32 -0.66
C ALA A 68 4.80 23.73 0.34
N ASN A 69 4.43 22.67 1.06
CA ASN A 69 5.33 22.01 1.99
C ASN A 69 6.54 21.38 1.30
N LEU A 70 6.36 20.80 0.10
CA LEU A 70 7.46 20.27 -0.69
C LEU A 70 8.48 21.37 -1.04
N ALA A 71 8.02 22.56 -1.45
CA ALA A 71 8.92 23.68 -1.74
C ALA A 71 9.71 24.16 -0.51
N LEU A 72 9.14 24.04 0.70
CA LEU A 72 9.85 24.31 1.95
C LEU A 72 10.90 23.23 2.26
N CYS A 73 10.58 21.97 2.00
CA CYS A 73 11.53 20.86 2.12
C CYS A 73 12.70 21.01 1.14
N ASP A 74 12.45 21.43 -0.10
CA ASP A 74 13.49 21.66 -1.11
C ASP A 74 14.47 22.75 -0.68
N GLN A 75 13.98 23.75 0.05
CA GLN A 75 14.79 24.80 0.69
C GLN A 75 15.45 24.34 2.00
N LYS A 76 15.23 23.09 2.42
CA LYS A 76 15.71 22.51 3.68
C LYS A 76 15.23 23.24 4.93
N LEU A 77 14.13 23.99 4.82
CA LEU A 77 13.51 24.70 5.95
C LEU A 77 12.63 23.76 6.78
N THR A 78 12.07 22.73 6.15
CA THR A 78 11.32 21.65 6.79
C THR A 78 11.89 20.28 6.39
N LYS A 79 11.52 19.22 7.13
CA LYS A 79 11.96 17.85 6.85
C LYS A 79 11.00 17.15 5.89
N ASN A 80 11.56 16.38 4.97
CA ASN A 80 10.78 15.46 4.13
C ASN A 80 10.04 14.44 5.00
N MET A 81 8.78 14.17 4.66
CA MET A 81 7.97 13.15 5.34
C MET A 81 8.50 11.72 5.07
N TRP A 82 9.13 11.52 3.91
CA TRP A 82 9.83 10.30 3.56
C TRP A 82 11.07 10.64 2.75
N ILE A 83 12.18 9.98 3.06
CA ILE A 83 13.40 9.97 2.25
C ILE A 83 13.79 8.51 2.05
N ALA A 84 14.25 8.17 0.84
CA ALA A 84 14.76 6.83 0.59
C ALA A 84 15.93 6.56 1.53
N PRO A 85 16.00 5.39 2.20
CA PRO A 85 17.17 5.04 3.00
C PRO A 85 18.43 5.06 2.10
N GLY A 86 19.45 5.84 2.48
CA GLY A 86 20.72 5.91 1.76
C GLY A 86 20.97 7.17 0.92
N LEU A 87 20.11 8.18 1.03
CA LEU A 87 20.33 9.55 0.51
C LEU A 87 20.43 10.57 1.65
#